data_AF-A0A564FU80-F1
#
_entry.id   AF-A0A564FU80-F1
#
_cell.length_a   1.000
_cell.length_b   1.000
_cell.length_c   1.000
_cell.angle_alpha   90.00
_cell.angle_beta   90.00
_cell.angle_gamma   90.00
#
_symmetry.space_group_name_H-M   'P 1'
#
loop_
_entity.id
_entity.type
_entity.pdbx_description
1 polymer ?
#
loop_
_entity_poly.entity_id
_entity_poly.type
_entity_poly.pdbx_seq_one_letter_code
_entity_poly.pdbx_strand_id
1 'polypeptide(L)'
;MTETLFSRLPALAVGCAVAAAAILPLRAQELPRIDPQRGAFLIHGNFCGPGNRGPGHPPIDALDLACAHHDACTPSLASGRLATCACHDRLHAEAGLVARDPYTPDSVRQTAQFIADGALALPCDP
;
A
#
# COMPACT_ATOMS: atom_id res chain seq x y z
N MET A 1 -62.83 -25.21 15.98
CA MET A 1 -61.98 -24.73 14.87
C MET A 1 -60.98 -23.73 15.42
N THR A 2 -59.92 -24.18 16.09
CA THR A 2 -58.91 -23.27 16.70
C THR A 2 -57.56 -23.96 16.73
N GLU A 3 -57.09 -24.43 15.58
CA GLU A 3 -55.68 -24.78 15.37
C GLU A 3 -55.26 -24.07 14.10
N THR A 4 -54.31 -23.12 14.19
CA THR A 4 -53.37 -22.71 13.11
C THR A 4 -52.61 -21.41 13.40
N LEU A 5 -52.81 -20.70 14.52
CA LEU A 5 -52.20 -19.36 14.69
C LEU A 5 -50.78 -19.32 15.33
N PHE A 6 -50.19 -20.44 15.74
CA PHE A 6 -48.86 -20.43 16.42
C PHE A 6 -47.66 -20.82 15.55
N SER A 7 -47.84 -21.09 14.26
CA SER A 7 -46.77 -21.65 13.40
C SER A 7 -46.17 -20.66 12.38
N ARG A 8 -45.99 -19.38 12.73
CA ARG A 8 -45.34 -18.40 11.81
C ARG A 8 -44.27 -17.51 12.43
N LEU A 9 -43.90 -17.74 13.69
CA LEU A 9 -43.01 -16.83 14.42
C LEU A 9 -41.48 -17.03 14.30
N PRO A 10 -40.87 -18.08 13.68
CA PRO A 10 -39.40 -18.12 13.61
C PRO A 10 -38.81 -17.60 12.29
N ALA A 11 -39.62 -17.26 11.28
CA ALA A 11 -39.07 -16.92 9.95
C ALA A 11 -38.59 -15.47 9.81
N LEU A 12 -39.17 -14.51 10.54
CA LEU A 12 -38.81 -13.09 10.43
C LEU A 12 -37.55 -12.71 11.21
N ALA A 13 -37.22 -13.42 12.29
CA ALA A 13 -36.04 -13.11 13.09
C ALA A 13 -34.72 -13.51 12.41
N VAL A 14 -34.75 -14.48 11.49
CA VAL A 14 -33.56 -14.95 10.75
C VAL A 14 -33.20 -14.01 9.59
N GLY A 15 -34.18 -13.34 8.98
CA GLY A 15 -33.94 -12.46 7.82
C GLY A 15 -33.16 -11.18 8.14
N CYS A 16 -33.35 -10.57 9.31
CA CYS A 16 -32.66 -9.34 9.68
C CYS A 16 -31.18 -9.53 10.02
N ALA A 17 -30.77 -10.73 10.48
CA ALA A 17 -29.37 -11.00 10.82
C ALA A 17 -28.46 -11.10 9.57
N VAL A 18 -29.02 -11.43 8.40
CA VAL A 18 -28.25 -11.58 7.16
C VAL A 18 -27.93 -10.22 6.50
N ALA A 19 -28.72 -9.18 6.76
CA ALA A 19 -28.47 -7.83 6.22
C ALA A 19 -27.31 -7.09 6.92
N ALA A 20 -27.01 -7.41 8.18
CA ALA A 20 -25.94 -6.76 8.94
C ALA A 20 -24.53 -7.29 8.60
N ALA A 21 -24.43 -8.47 7.98
CA ALA A 21 -23.14 -9.07 7.57
C ALA A 21 -22.58 -8.50 6.25
N ALA A 22 -23.31 -7.60 5.57
CA ALA A 22 -22.89 -7.00 4.32
C ALA A 22 -22.08 -5.70 4.48
N ILE A 23 -21.66 -5.34 5.69
CA ILE A 23 -20.67 -4.27 5.91
C ILE A 23 -19.28 -4.82 5.62
N LEU A 24 -19.04 -5.16 4.35
CA LEU A 24 -17.68 -5.22 3.84
C LEU A 24 -17.10 -3.82 4.06
N PRO A 25 -15.98 -3.66 4.79
CA PRO A 25 -15.23 -2.43 4.65
C PRO A 25 -14.76 -2.41 3.19
N LEU A 26 -15.41 -1.61 2.35
CA LEU A 26 -14.81 -1.14 1.12
C LEU A 26 -13.57 -0.35 1.58
N ARG A 27 -12.44 -1.04 1.70
CA ARG A 27 -11.15 -0.40 1.83
C ARG A 27 -11.02 0.39 0.54
N ALA A 28 -11.14 1.72 0.62
CA ALA A 28 -10.78 2.59 -0.47
C ALA A 28 -9.29 2.34 -0.71
N GLN A 29 -8.99 1.51 -1.69
CA GLN A 29 -7.63 1.29 -2.16
C GLN A 29 -7.14 2.62 -2.72
N GLU A 30 -6.08 3.16 -2.12
CA GLU A 30 -5.37 4.33 -2.66
C GLU A 30 -5.00 3.96 -4.11
N LEU A 31 -5.57 4.67 -5.08
CA LEU A 31 -5.20 4.44 -6.48
C LEU A 31 -3.81 5.02 -6.71
N PRO A 32 -2.95 4.34 -7.48
CA PRO A 32 -1.65 4.89 -7.81
C PRO A 32 -1.78 6.26 -8.49
N ARG A 33 -0.91 7.21 -8.13
CA ARG A 33 -0.76 8.47 -8.85
C ARG A 33 0.05 8.22 -10.11
N ILE A 34 -0.51 8.56 -11.27
CA ILE A 34 0.17 8.47 -12.56
C ILE A 34 0.45 9.88 -13.07
N ASP A 35 1.71 10.20 -13.34
CA ASP A 35 2.15 11.43 -14.00
C ASP A 35 3.04 11.10 -15.21
N PRO A 36 2.47 11.03 -16.42
CA PRO A 36 3.22 10.71 -17.63
C PRO A 36 4.29 11.74 -17.99
N GLN A 37 4.12 13.01 -17.61
CA GLN A 37 5.09 14.07 -17.93
C GLN A 37 6.37 13.90 -17.12
N ARG A 38 6.25 13.33 -15.92
CA ARG A 38 7.38 13.02 -15.04
C ARG A 38 7.83 11.56 -15.12
N GLY A 39 7.13 10.72 -15.89
CA GLY A 39 7.35 9.28 -15.90
C GLY A 39 7.10 8.63 -14.53
N ALA A 40 6.20 9.20 -13.73
CA ALA A 40 5.95 8.74 -12.37
C ALA A 40 4.72 7.83 -12.28
N PHE A 41 4.86 6.72 -11.57
CA PHE A 41 3.77 5.82 -11.17
C PHE A 41 3.93 5.55 -9.67
N LEU A 42 3.23 6.31 -8.84
CA LEU A 42 3.41 6.28 -7.38
C LEU A 42 2.30 5.47 -6.73
N ILE A 43 2.69 4.37 -6.09
CA ILE A 43 1.80 3.48 -5.35
C ILE A 43 1.45 4.09 -3.99
N HIS A 44 2.35 4.89 -3.43
CA HIS A 44 2.15 5.57 -2.15
C HIS A 44 2.92 6.89 -2.11
N GLY A 45 2.33 7.90 -1.47
CA GLY A 45 2.99 9.18 -1.18
C GLY A 45 3.54 9.91 -2.41
N ASN A 46 4.73 10.47 -2.25
CA ASN A 46 5.42 11.29 -3.24
C ASN A 46 6.62 10.59 -3.89
N PHE A 47 7.05 9.43 -3.36
CA PHE A 47 8.30 8.76 -3.77
C PHE A 47 8.16 7.24 -3.98
N CYS A 48 7.12 6.57 -3.47
CA CYS A 48 7.05 5.11 -3.59
C CYS A 48 6.52 4.65 -4.95
N GLY A 49 7.44 4.35 -5.87
CA GLY A 49 7.16 3.73 -7.17
C GLY A 49 8.19 4.16 -8.22
N PRO A 50 8.02 3.79 -9.51
CA PRO A 50 8.85 4.36 -10.57
C PRO A 50 8.73 5.89 -10.62
N GLY A 51 9.87 6.57 -10.50
CA GLY A 51 9.94 8.04 -10.48
C GLY A 51 9.44 8.65 -9.15
N ASN A 52 9.27 9.96 -9.12
CA ASN A 52 8.71 10.68 -7.97
C ASN A 52 7.90 11.91 -8.39
N ARG A 53 7.19 12.47 -7.42
CA ARG A 53 6.36 13.66 -7.61
C ARG A 53 7.16 14.92 -7.96
N GLY A 54 8.46 14.91 -7.70
CA GLY A 54 9.37 16.01 -8.02
C GLY A 54 9.57 17.03 -6.90
N PRO A 55 10.29 18.13 -7.20
CA PRO A 55 10.68 19.14 -6.23
C PRO A 55 9.49 19.78 -5.49
N GLY A 56 9.70 20.15 -4.23
CA GLY A 56 8.69 20.84 -3.41
C GLY A 56 7.69 19.93 -2.71
N HIS A 57 7.83 18.60 -2.85
CA HIS A 57 6.99 17.62 -2.18
C HIS A 57 7.82 16.83 -1.15
N PRO A 58 7.65 17.07 0.16
CA PRO A 58 8.33 16.29 1.19
C PRO A 58 7.67 14.89 1.33
N PRO A 59 8.38 13.90 1.89
CA PRO A 59 7.76 12.63 2.26
C PRO A 59 6.55 12.83 3.18
N ILE A 60 5.47 12.08 2.96
CA ILE A 60 4.23 12.24 3.75
C ILE A 60 4.17 11.35 5.00
N ASP A 61 4.96 10.29 5.05
CA ASP A 61 5.10 9.40 6.20
C ASP A 61 6.46 8.66 6.18
N ALA A 62 6.65 7.72 7.10
CA ALA A 62 7.89 6.95 7.23
C ALA A 62 8.15 6.01 6.03
N LEU A 63 7.10 5.48 5.39
CA LEU A 63 7.27 4.64 4.19
C LEU A 63 7.72 5.52 3.01
N ASP A 64 7.07 6.65 2.81
CA ASP A 64 7.41 7.60 1.76
C ASP A 64 8.84 8.15 1.94
N LEU A 65 9.31 8.29 3.18
CA LEU A 65 10.68 8.69 3.48
C LEU A 65 11.70 7.60 3.07
N ALA A 66 11.39 6.32 3.31
CA ALA A 66 12.23 5.22 2.86
C ALA A 66 12.37 5.21 1.33
N CYS A 67 11.26 5.45 0.62
CA CYS A 67 11.27 5.58 -0.84
C CYS A 67 12.08 6.81 -1.30
N ALA A 68 11.94 7.96 -0.63
CA ALA A 68 12.74 9.14 -0.95
C ALA A 68 14.25 8.92 -0.77
N HIS A 69 14.64 8.16 0.24
CA HIS A 69 16.03 7.76 0.45
C HIS A 69 16.55 6.84 -0.68
N HIS A 70 15.72 5.92 -1.17
CA HIS A 70 16.04 5.05 -2.30
C HIS A 70 16.22 5.83 -3.60
N ASP A 71 15.30 6.76 -3.88
CA ASP A 71 15.39 7.66 -5.03
C ASP A 71 16.67 8.50 -5.02
N ALA A 72 17.08 8.98 -3.84
CA ALA A 72 18.31 9.74 -3.69
C ALA A 72 19.58 8.88 -3.83
N CYS A 73 19.48 7.58 -3.53
CA CYS A 73 20.57 6.61 -3.69
C CYS A 73 20.75 6.16 -5.14
N THR A 74 19.64 6.07 -5.88
CA THR A 74 19.60 5.53 -7.23
C THR A 74 20.16 6.53 -8.24
N PRO A 75 21.00 6.10 -9.21
CA PRO A 75 21.44 6.97 -10.31
C PRO A 75 20.24 7.54 -11.08
N SER A 76 20.40 8.74 -11.64
CA SER A 76 19.33 9.31 -12.47
C SER A 76 19.02 8.40 -13.66
N LEU A 77 17.75 8.30 -14.07
CA LEU A 77 17.33 7.49 -15.22
C LEU A 77 18.11 7.85 -16.50
N ALA A 78 18.47 9.13 -16.67
CA ALA A 78 19.26 9.61 -17.81
C ALA A 78 20.67 8.98 -17.88
N SER A 79 21.20 8.45 -16.77
CA SER A 79 22.49 7.77 -16.75
C SER A 79 22.46 6.37 -17.35
N GLY A 80 21.28 5.76 -17.49
CA GLY A 80 21.11 4.38 -17.96
C GLY A 80 21.70 3.32 -17.02
N ARG A 81 22.15 3.68 -15.81
CA ARG A 81 22.69 2.76 -14.80
C ARG A 81 21.58 2.25 -13.91
N LEU A 82 21.77 1.04 -13.37
CA LEU A 82 20.87 0.48 -12.37
C LEU A 82 21.20 1.07 -10.99
N ALA A 83 20.24 0.94 -10.06
CA ALA A 83 20.55 1.14 -8.65
C ALA A 83 21.55 0.07 -8.19
N THR A 84 22.40 0.40 -7.21
CA THR A 84 23.24 -0.62 -6.58
C THR A 84 22.41 -1.51 -5.67
N CYS A 85 22.87 -2.74 -5.39
CA CYS A 85 22.16 -3.64 -4.50
C CYS A 85 22.04 -3.04 -3.09
N ALA A 86 23.04 -2.27 -2.66
CA ALA A 86 23.00 -1.51 -1.40
C ALA A 86 21.84 -0.50 -1.32
N CYS A 87 21.42 0.11 -2.44
CA CYS A 87 20.23 0.98 -2.45
C CYS A 87 18.95 0.19 -2.19
N HIS A 88 18.81 -0.96 -2.86
CA HIS A 88 17.64 -1.85 -2.67
C HIS A 88 17.62 -2.48 -1.28
N ASP A 89 18.76 -2.92 -0.76
CA ASP A 89 18.88 -3.48 0.59
C ASP A 89 18.47 -2.46 1.65
N ARG A 90 18.89 -1.19 1.48
CA ARG A 90 18.47 -0.11 2.35
C ARG A 90 16.97 0.13 2.29
N LEU A 91 16.37 0.15 1.10
CA LEU A 91 14.92 0.27 0.93
C LEU A 91 14.18 -0.88 1.62
N HIS A 92 14.64 -2.12 1.43
CA HIS A 92 14.09 -3.31 2.07
C HIS A 92 14.10 -3.17 3.60
N ALA A 93 15.23 -2.74 4.17
CA ALA A 93 15.38 -2.57 5.60
C ALA A 93 14.46 -1.47 6.17
N GLU A 94 14.46 -0.28 5.56
CA GLU A 94 13.67 0.86 6.03
C GLU A 94 12.16 0.62 5.88
N ALA A 95 11.71 0.13 4.72
CA ALA A 95 10.30 -0.22 4.51
C ALA A 95 9.86 -1.39 5.41
N GLY A 96 10.75 -2.37 5.66
CA GLY A 96 10.49 -3.49 6.56
C GLY A 96 10.26 -3.06 8.02
N LEU A 97 10.91 -1.98 8.48
CA LEU A 97 10.62 -1.41 9.80
C LEU A 97 9.19 -0.86 9.87
N VAL A 98 8.75 -0.15 8.83
CA VAL A 98 7.38 0.38 8.74
C VAL A 98 6.35 -0.76 8.67
N ALA A 99 6.63 -1.82 7.90
CA ALA A 99 5.74 -2.97 7.79
C ALA A 99 5.49 -3.69 9.14
N ARG A 100 6.47 -3.67 10.05
CA ARG A 100 6.38 -4.32 11.37
C ARG A 100 5.91 -3.41 12.50
N ASP A 101 5.82 -2.10 12.28
CA ASP A 101 5.39 -1.15 13.30
C ASP A 101 3.86 -1.25 13.55
N PRO A 102 3.41 -1.66 14.76
CA PRO A 102 1.99 -1.78 15.06
C PRO A 102 1.25 -0.43 15.16
N TYR A 103 1.95 0.69 15.23
CA TYR A 103 1.35 2.02 15.23
C TYR A 103 1.09 2.59 13.83
N THR A 104 1.71 2.00 12.81
CA THR A 104 1.47 2.37 11.41
C THR A 104 0.12 1.82 10.93
N PRO A 105 -0.70 2.59 10.19
CA PRO A 105 -1.98 2.10 9.65
C PRO A 105 -1.81 0.83 8.82
N ASP A 106 -2.74 -0.13 8.96
CA ASP A 106 -2.67 -1.44 8.29
C ASP A 106 -2.45 -1.36 6.78
N SER A 107 -3.09 -0.41 6.09
CA SER A 107 -2.89 -0.22 4.65
C SER A 107 -1.45 0.18 4.33
N VAL A 108 -0.87 1.11 5.09
CA VAL A 108 0.51 1.55 4.91
C VAL A 108 1.48 0.42 5.25
N ARG A 109 1.21 -0.39 6.28
CA ARG A 109 2.01 -1.57 6.60
C ARG A 109 2.02 -2.61 5.48
N GLN A 110 0.86 -2.86 4.86
CA GLN A 110 0.74 -3.78 3.72
C GLN A 110 1.49 -3.25 2.50
N THR A 111 1.36 -1.97 2.20
CA THR A 111 2.13 -1.33 1.12
C THR A 111 3.62 -1.36 1.43
N ALA A 112 4.02 -1.11 2.68
CA ALA A 112 5.42 -1.18 3.10
C ALA A 112 6.01 -2.57 2.91
N GLN A 113 5.25 -3.62 3.25
CA GLN A 113 5.67 -5.00 2.99
C GLN A 113 5.84 -5.27 1.49
N PHE A 114 4.87 -4.83 0.66
CA PHE A 114 4.98 -4.94 -0.79
C PHE A 114 6.23 -4.22 -1.35
N ILE A 115 6.52 -3.00 -0.88
CA ILE A 115 7.71 -2.25 -1.28
C ILE A 115 8.99 -2.94 -0.80
N ALA A 116 9.03 -3.43 0.44
CA ALA A 116 10.18 -4.12 0.99
C ALA A 116 10.52 -5.40 0.21
N ASP A 117 9.51 -6.21 -0.11
CA ASP A 117 9.69 -7.44 -0.90
C ASP A 117 10.07 -7.12 -2.35
N GLY A 118 9.44 -6.09 -2.93
CA GLY A 118 9.73 -5.61 -4.27
C GLY A 118 11.17 -5.14 -4.43
N ALA A 119 11.73 -4.46 -3.42
CA ALA A 119 13.12 -3.99 -3.44
C ALA A 119 14.11 -5.13 -3.71
N LEU A 120 13.92 -6.30 -3.10
CA LEU A 120 14.79 -7.47 -3.28
C LEU A 120 14.59 -8.20 -4.61
N ALA A 121 13.48 -7.94 -5.30
CA ALA A 121 13.18 -8.55 -6.60
C ALA A 121 13.72 -7.74 -7.78
N LEU A 122 14.15 -6.49 -7.55
CA LEU A 122 14.65 -5.61 -8.61
C LEU A 122 16.09 -5.97 -9.01
N PRO A 123 16.44 -5.86 -10.30
CA PRO A 123 17.83 -5.98 -10.72
C PRO A 123 18.67 -4.84 -10.11
N CYS A 124 19.93 -5.14 -9.82
CA CYS A 124 20.88 -4.18 -9.28
C CYS A 124 22.29 -4.40 -9.80
N ASP A 125 23.07 -3.33 -9.76
CA ASP A 125 24.51 -3.37 -9.88
C ASP A 125 25.11 -3.79 -8.51
N PRO A 126 26.12 -4.67 -8.48
CA PRO A 126 26.73 -5.14 -7.23
C PRO A 126 27.45 -4.03 -6.45
#